data_AF-A0A960XN98-F1
#
_entry.id   AF-A0A960XN98-F1
#
_cell.length_a   1.000
_cell.length_b   1.000
_cell.length_c   1.000
_cell.angle_alpha   90.00
_cell.angle_beta   90.00
_cell.angle_gamma   90.00
#
_symmetry.space_group_name_H-M   'P 1'
#
loop_
_entity.id
_entity.type
_entity.pdbx_description
1 polymer ?
#
loop_
_entity_poly.entity_id
_entity_poly.type
_entity_poly.pdbx_seq_one_letter_code
_entity_poly.pdbx_strand_id
1 'polypeptide(L)'
;TGRGSVVGSAISPVIKICANPVTYARMPEDMDINAGCILDGHATRGEVAGEIYERVLRTAAGKATASERLGHQEFVLTYKTSAPAGPGCLPTG
;
A
#
# COMPACT_ATOMS: atom_id res chain seq x y z
N THR A 1 1.93 3.52 0.89
CA THR A 1 2.10 3.93 -0.52
C THR A 1 2.00 5.44 -0.64
N GLY A 2 2.73 6.06 -1.58
CA GLY A 2 2.68 7.52 -1.81
C GLY A 2 2.45 7.91 -3.27
N ARG A 3 2.39 6.92 -4.18
CA ARG A 3 2.23 7.08 -5.64
C ARG A 3 1.10 6.22 -6.23
N GLY A 4 0.18 5.74 -5.39
CA GLY A 4 -1.01 5.04 -5.89
C GLY A 4 -0.81 3.57 -6.31
N SER A 5 0.14 2.83 -5.73
CA SER A 5 0.19 1.37 -5.94
C SER A 5 -1.15 0.74 -5.53
N VAL A 6 -1.74 -0.08 -6.41
CA VAL A 6 -3.00 -0.83 -6.20
C VAL A 6 -2.79 -2.31 -5.86
N VAL A 7 -1.55 -2.80 -5.94
CA VAL A 7 -1.16 -4.20 -5.68
C VAL A 7 -1.68 -4.76 -4.34
N GLY A 8 -2.36 -5.90 -4.39
CA GLY A 8 -2.74 -6.75 -3.27
C GLY A 8 -1.82 -7.96 -3.15
N SER A 9 -2.33 -9.04 -2.55
CA SER A 9 -1.59 -10.29 -2.40
C SER A 9 -2.53 -11.48 -2.43
N ALA A 10 -2.14 -12.54 -3.14
CA ALA A 10 -2.90 -13.79 -3.18
C ALA A 10 -2.91 -14.57 -1.85
N ILE A 11 -1.96 -14.29 -0.94
CA ILE A 11 -1.69 -15.15 0.23
C ILE A 11 -2.03 -14.48 1.57
N SER A 12 -2.13 -13.15 1.61
CA SER A 12 -2.32 -12.39 2.84
C SER A 12 -3.07 -11.09 2.55
N PRO A 13 -3.90 -10.58 3.47
CA PRO A 13 -4.49 -9.26 3.32
C PRO A 13 -3.42 -8.16 3.23
N VAL A 14 -3.69 -7.11 2.43
CA VAL A 14 -2.79 -5.95 2.27
C VAL A 14 -3.52 -4.68 2.71
N ILE A 15 -3.16 -4.16 3.87
CA ILE A 15 -3.66 -2.87 4.38
C ILE A 15 -2.91 -1.73 3.67
N LYS A 16 -3.65 -0.93 2.90
CA LYS A 16 -3.11 0.19 2.10
C LYS A 16 -3.14 1.49 2.89
N ILE A 17 -1.97 1.95 3.32
CA ILE A 17 -1.83 3.25 4.03
C ILE A 17 -1.27 4.30 3.06
N CYS A 18 -1.95 5.44 2.89
CA CYS A 18 -1.48 6.54 2.05
C CYS A 18 -1.08 7.76 2.89
N ALA A 19 0.14 8.26 2.72
CA ALA A 19 0.63 9.46 3.42
C ALA A 19 0.62 10.73 2.55
N ASN A 20 0.30 10.62 1.26
CA ASN A 20 0.24 11.75 0.34
C ASN A 20 -1.23 12.19 0.17
N PRO A 21 -1.64 13.37 0.69
CA PRO A 21 -3.03 13.82 0.63
C PRO A 21 -3.57 13.90 -0.80
N VAL A 22 -2.75 14.35 -1.75
CA VAL A 22 -3.14 14.48 -3.16
C VAL A 22 -3.41 13.10 -3.77
N THR A 23 -2.62 12.08 -3.41
CA THR A 23 -2.84 10.72 -3.90
C THR A 23 -4.09 10.11 -3.27
N TYR A 24 -4.27 10.27 -1.95
CA TYR A 24 -5.43 9.74 -1.25
C TYR A 24 -6.73 10.33 -1.81
N ALA A 25 -6.79 11.65 -2.02
CA ALA A 25 -7.97 12.32 -2.57
C ALA A 25 -8.37 11.82 -3.97
N ARG A 26 -7.40 11.34 -4.77
CA ARG A 26 -7.64 10.81 -6.12
C ARG A 26 -7.99 9.31 -6.13
N MET A 27 -7.56 8.56 -5.12
CA MET A 27 -7.68 7.11 -5.04
C MET A 27 -8.19 6.64 -3.66
N PRO A 28 -9.29 7.21 -3.13
CA PRO A 28 -9.72 6.90 -1.77
C PRO A 28 -10.20 5.45 -1.63
N GLU A 29 -10.73 4.86 -2.71
CA GLU A 29 -11.24 3.48 -2.72
C GLU A 29 -10.14 2.42 -2.63
N ASP A 30 -8.92 2.75 -3.11
CA ASP A 30 -7.74 1.88 -3.10
C ASP A 30 -7.00 1.88 -1.75
N MET A 31 -7.41 2.71 -0.80
CA MET A 31 -6.70 2.97 0.45
C MET A 31 -7.56 2.57 1.65
N ASP A 32 -6.93 1.93 2.62
CA ASP A 32 -7.58 1.60 3.89
C ASP A 32 -7.46 2.73 4.91
N ILE A 33 -6.37 3.50 4.87
CA ILE A 33 -6.05 4.54 5.86
C ILE A 33 -5.44 5.78 5.17
N ASN A 34 -5.91 6.97 5.57
CA ASN A 34 -5.33 8.26 5.18
C ASN A 34 -4.38 8.78 6.27
N ALA A 35 -3.09 8.49 6.13
CA ALA A 35 -2.05 9.10 6.96
C ALA A 35 -1.69 10.54 6.53
N GLY A 36 -2.18 11.00 5.38
CA GLY A 36 -1.99 12.36 4.87
C GLY A 36 -2.61 13.43 5.78
N CYS A 37 -3.66 13.08 6.54
CA CYS A 37 -4.30 13.95 7.53
C CYS A 37 -3.32 14.52 8.57
N ILE A 38 -2.17 13.86 8.81
CA ILE A 38 -1.11 14.38 9.69
C ILE A 38 -0.48 15.64 9.10
N LEU A 39 -0.21 15.62 7.79
CA LEU A 39 0.40 16.76 7.09
C LEU A 39 -0.56 17.92 6.96
N ASP A 40 -1.86 17.62 6.80
CA ASP A 40 -2.92 18.63 6.70
C ASP A 40 -3.34 19.20 8.06
N GLY A 41 -2.79 18.68 9.17
CA GLY A 41 -3.11 19.12 10.54
C GLY A 41 -4.48 18.65 11.05
N HIS A 42 -5.12 17.70 10.36
CA HIS A 42 -6.44 17.14 10.72
C HIS A 42 -6.37 15.96 11.69
N ALA A 43 -5.20 15.35 11.85
CA ALA A 43 -4.96 14.29 12.83
C ALA A 43 -3.53 14.34 13.36
N THR A 44 -3.34 13.85 14.57
CA THR A 44 -2.02 13.65 15.17
C THR A 44 -1.42 12.31 14.74
N ARG A 45 -0.10 12.17 14.88
CA ARG A 45 0.59 10.89 14.67
C ARG A 45 0.03 9.78 15.57
N GLY A 46 -0.37 10.11 16.80
CA GLY A 46 -0.92 9.14 17.75
C GLY A 46 -2.26 8.59 17.31
N GLU A 47 -3.15 9.45 16.83
CA GLU A 47 -4.47 9.04 16.32
C GLU A 47 -4.35 8.12 15.10
N VAL A 48 -3.51 8.49 14.12
CA VAL A 48 -3.30 7.64 12.94
C VAL A 48 -2.62 6.32 13.30
N ALA A 49 -1.69 6.30 14.27
CA ALA A 49 -1.10 5.05 14.76
C ALA A 49 -2.15 4.15 15.41
N GLY A 50 -3.07 4.72 16.20
CA GLY A 50 -4.21 4.01 16.76
C GLY A 50 -5.14 3.44 15.70
N GLU A 51 -5.45 4.22 14.66
CA GLU A 51 -6.25 3.76 13.51
C GLU A 51 -5.59 2.58 12.79
N ILE A 52 -4.28 2.64 12.56
CA ILE A 52 -3.52 1.52 11.97
C ILE A 52 -3.63 0.27 12.83
N TYR A 53 -3.43 0.41 14.14
CA TYR A 53 -3.52 -0.70 15.09
C TYR A 53 -4.91 -1.37 15.06
N GLU A 54 -5.97 -0.56 15.16
CA GLU A 54 -7.35 -1.03 15.08
C GLU A 54 -7.66 -1.69 13.74
N ARG A 55 -7.15 -1.13 12.63
CA ARG A 55 -7.35 -1.71 11.30
C ARG A 55 -6.71 -3.09 11.20
N VAL A 56 -5.49 -3.26 11.74
CA VAL A 56 -4.80 -4.56 11.80
C VAL A 56 -5.64 -5.58 12.57
N LEU A 57 -6.14 -5.23 13.76
CA LEU A 57 -7.00 -6.13 14.56
C LEU A 57 -8.28 -6.51 13.81
N ARG A 58 -8.96 -5.54 13.20
CA ARG A 58 -10.18 -5.80 12.42
C ARG A 58 -9.92 -6.69 11.22
N THR A 59 -8.81 -6.48 10.51
CA THR A 59 -8.42 -7.32 9.37
C THR A 59 -8.06 -8.74 9.82
N ALA A 60 -7.36 -8.89 10.94
CA ALA A 60 -7.11 -10.19 11.55
C ALA A 60 -8.41 -10.90 11.97
N ALA A 61 -9.44 -10.13 12.37
CA ALA A 61 -10.78 -10.62 12.66
C ALA A 61 -11.66 -10.84 11.41
N GLY A 62 -11.10 -10.75 10.20
CA GLY A 62 -11.79 -11.06 8.94
C GLY A 62 -12.37 -9.85 8.19
N LYS A 63 -12.10 -8.62 8.62
CA LYS A 63 -12.52 -7.42 7.85
C LYS A 63 -11.64 -7.25 6.61
N ALA A 64 -12.24 -7.43 5.43
CA ALA A 64 -11.58 -7.24 4.14
C ALA A 64 -10.90 -5.86 4.00
N THR A 65 -9.69 -5.87 3.46
CA THR A 65 -8.90 -4.70 3.04
C THR A 65 -9.42 -4.12 1.73
N ALA A 66 -8.99 -2.91 1.37
CA ALA A 66 -9.34 -2.29 0.09
C ALA A 66 -8.91 -3.17 -1.08
N SER A 67 -7.68 -3.70 -1.02
CA SER A 67 -7.15 -4.60 -2.05
C SER A 67 -8.00 -5.86 -2.24
N GLU A 68 -8.43 -6.50 -1.14
CA GLU A 68 -9.30 -7.68 -1.20
C GLU A 68 -10.68 -7.36 -1.77
N ARG A 69 -11.30 -6.23 -1.36
CA ARG A 69 -12.62 -5.83 -1.89
C ARG A 69 -12.59 -5.53 -3.38
N LEU A 70 -11.48 -5.01 -3.88
CA LEU A 70 -11.27 -4.69 -5.29
C LEU A 70 -10.74 -5.90 -6.10
N GLY A 71 -10.47 -7.04 -5.45
CA GLY A 71 -10.05 -8.27 -6.11
C GLY A 71 -8.56 -8.33 -6.46
N HIS A 72 -7.72 -7.48 -5.86
CA HIS A 72 -6.27 -7.50 -6.07
C HIS A 72 -5.62 -8.69 -5.35
N GLN A 73 -5.10 -9.65 -6.14
CA GLN A 73 -4.53 -10.91 -5.66
C GLN A 73 -3.19 -11.23 -6.36
N GLU A 74 -2.33 -10.23 -6.50
CA GLU A 74 -1.05 -10.40 -7.17
C GLU A 74 -0.13 -11.38 -6.40
N PHE A 75 0.61 -12.20 -7.15
CA PHE A 75 1.62 -13.10 -6.64
C PHE A 75 2.64 -13.41 -7.74
N VAL A 76 3.90 -13.66 -7.36
CA VAL A 76 4.97 -14.02 -8.28
C VAL A 76 5.79 -15.16 -7.67
N LEU A 77 5.94 -16.25 -8.42
CA LEU A 77 6.90 -17.32 -8.10
C LEU A 77 8.22 -17.01 -8.81
N THR A 78 9.19 -16.48 -8.08
CA THR A 78 10.56 -16.34 -8.60
C THR A 78 11.32 -17.66 -8.40
N TYR A 79 11.81 -18.27 -9.47
CA TYR A 79 12.55 -19.55 -9.41
C TYR A 79 14.02 -19.46 -9.86
N LYS A 80 14.46 -18.29 -10.35
CA LYS A 80 15.87 -17.96 -10.68
C LYS A 80 16.09 -16.45 -10.60
N THR A 81 17.15 -16.00 -9.95
CA THR A 81 17.70 -14.66 -10.15
C THR A 81 18.49 -14.64 -11.46
N SER A 82 18.19 -13.72 -12.38
CA SER A 82 19.23 -13.35 -13.35
C SER A 82 20.26 -12.53 -12.59
N ALA A 83 21.55 -12.86 -12.73
CA ALA A 83 22.57 -11.86 -12.43
C ALA A 83 22.26 -10.61 -13.29
N PRO A 84 22.52 -9.38 -12.81
CA PRO A 84 22.57 -8.25 -13.72
C PRO A 84 23.58 -8.59 -14.82
N ALA A 85 23.17 -8.55 -16.09
CA ALA A 85 24.10 -8.79 -17.18
C ALA A 85 25.01 -7.55 -17.31
N GLY A 86 26.14 -7.56 -16.59
CA GLY A 86 27.24 -6.62 -16.80
C GLY A 86 26.98 -5.19 -16.33
N PRO A 87 28.03 -4.34 -16.34
CA PRO A 87 28.02 -3.09 -15.62
C PRO A 87 27.14 -2.07 -16.35
N GLY A 88 26.41 -1.29 -15.55
CA GLY A 88 26.21 0.15 -15.67
C GLY A 88 25.77 0.73 -17.02
N CYS A 89 24.80 1.64 -16.95
CA CYS A 89 24.64 2.74 -17.90
C CYS A 89 24.58 2.34 -19.39
N LEU A 90 23.36 2.04 -19.87
CA LEU A 90 23.06 2.23 -21.30
C LEU A 90 22.16 3.46 -21.46
N PRO A 91 22.73 4.66 -21.70
CA PRO A 91 22.14 5.57 -22.67
C PRO A 91 22.61 5.11 -24.07
N THR A 92 21.69 4.80 -24.97
CA THR A 92 22.04 4.62 -26.39
C THR A 92 20.88 5.05 -27.27
N GLY A 93 21.09 6.17 -27.98
CA GLY A 93 20.34 6.59 -29.17
C GLY A 93 19.35 7.70 -28.94
#